data_AF-A0A8D1AF85-F1
#
_entry.id   AF-A0A8D1AF85-F1
#
_cell.length_a   1.000
_cell.length_b   1.000
_cell.length_c   1.000
_cell.angle_alpha   90.00
_cell.angle_beta   90.00
_cell.angle_gamma   90.00
#
_symmetry.space_group_name_H-M   'P 1'
#
loop_
_entity.id
_entity.type
_entity.pdbx_description
1 polymer ?
#
loop_
_entity_poly.entity_id
_entity_poly.type
_entity_poly.pdbx_seq_one_letter_code
_entity_poly.pdbx_strand_id
1 'polypeptide(L)'
;MAATETIPASTAASATATATAAALGEVEDEGLLASLFRDRFPEAQWRERPDVGRYLRELSGSGLDRLRREPERLAEERAQLLQQTRDLAFANYKTFIRGAECTERIHRLFGDVEESLGRLLDRLPSFQQSCRNFVKEAEEISSNRQMNTLTLNRHTEILEILEIPQLMDTCVRNSYYEEALELAAYVHRLERKYSSIPVIQSIVNEVRQSMQLMLSQLIQQLRTNIQLPACLRVIGFLRQMDIFTEAELRVKFLQARDAWLRSILTAIPNDDPYFHITKTIEACRVHLFDIITQYRAIFSDEDPLLPPAVGEHTVNESAIFHGWVLQKISQFLQVLEADLNRGIGSRLDSLLGQCMYFGLSFSRVGADFRGQLAPVFQRVAISTFQKAIQEAVEKFQDEMNSYTFISAPAILGSSNLPAPIPVTQPGTLQPPMVLLDFPPLACFLNNILVAFNDLRLCCPVALAPDVTGALEDALAKAFHPLSSPSTETLGM
;
A
#
# COMPACT_ATOMS: atom_id res chain seq x y z
N MET A 1 49.32 -38.20 46.02
CA MET A 1 50.70 -37.81 45.65
C MET A 1 51.09 -36.65 46.55
N ALA A 2 52.10 -36.66 47.40
CA ALA A 2 53.11 -37.64 47.79
C ALA A 2 53.69 -37.07 49.12
N ALA A 3 53.82 -37.90 50.16
CA ALA A 3 54.71 -37.68 51.30
C ALA A 3 54.69 -38.96 52.14
N THR A 4 55.57 -39.88 51.76
CA THR A 4 55.83 -41.18 52.40
C THR A 4 56.79 -41.00 53.58
N GLU A 5 56.34 -41.43 54.75
CA GLU A 5 57.13 -41.60 55.97
C GLU A 5 58.10 -42.79 55.83
N THR A 6 59.34 -42.57 56.27
CA THR A 6 60.42 -43.57 56.32
C THR A 6 60.52 -44.20 57.70
N ILE A 7 60.40 -45.53 57.78
CA ILE A 7 60.74 -46.39 58.92
C ILE A 7 62.08 -47.09 58.60
N PRO A 8 63.03 -47.26 59.55
CA PRO A 8 64.32 -47.89 59.27
C PRO A 8 64.28 -49.43 59.42
N ALA A 9 65.11 -50.10 58.61
CA ALA A 9 65.23 -51.56 58.51
C ALA A 9 66.48 -52.11 59.22
N SER A 10 66.26 -53.25 59.88
CA SER A 10 67.12 -54.43 60.13
C SER A 10 68.63 -54.30 60.32
N THR A 11 69.08 -54.74 61.49
CA THR A 11 70.43 -55.22 61.80
C THR A 11 70.45 -56.75 61.86
N ALA A 12 71.25 -57.41 61.00
CA ALA A 12 71.70 -58.80 61.18
C ALA A 12 72.89 -59.15 60.25
N ALA A 13 74.09 -59.16 60.82
CA ALA A 13 75.31 -59.87 60.42
C ALA A 13 76.22 -59.81 61.67
N SER A 14 77.00 -60.79 62.11
CA SER A 14 77.53 -62.00 61.52
C SER A 14 77.93 -62.92 62.67
N ALA A 15 77.79 -64.22 62.46
CA ALA A 15 78.30 -65.28 63.31
C ALA A 15 79.83 -65.40 63.26
N THR A 16 80.33 -66.29 64.13
CA THR A 16 81.52 -67.17 64.00
C THR A 16 82.76 -66.83 64.83
N ALA A 17 82.90 -67.56 65.93
CA ALA A 17 84.17 -68.18 66.32
C ALA A 17 83.88 -69.27 67.37
N THR A 18 83.75 -70.53 66.95
CA THR A 18 84.52 -71.66 67.48
C THR A 18 84.02 -73.00 66.93
N ALA A 19 85.01 -73.84 66.58
CA ALA A 19 84.97 -75.29 66.44
C ALA A 19 84.18 -75.87 65.25
N THR A 20 84.90 -76.47 64.30
CA THR A 20 85.27 -77.89 64.40
C THR A 20 86.28 -78.29 63.32
N ALA A 21 87.49 -78.63 63.76
CA ALA A 21 88.39 -79.50 63.03
C ALA A 21 88.00 -80.95 63.34
N ALA A 22 87.42 -81.68 62.40
CA ALA A 22 87.31 -83.16 62.44
C ALA A 22 86.71 -83.71 61.12
N ALA A 23 87.40 -83.53 59.99
CA ALA A 23 86.94 -83.93 58.65
C ALA A 23 87.58 -85.24 58.13
N LEU A 24 87.79 -86.27 58.97
CA LEU A 24 88.49 -87.49 58.55
C LEU A 24 87.81 -88.83 58.93
N GLY A 25 86.52 -88.82 59.30
CA GLY A 25 85.75 -90.04 59.61
C GLY A 25 84.42 -90.20 58.87
N GLU A 26 83.98 -89.22 58.08
CA GLU A 26 82.59 -89.15 57.59
C GLU A 26 82.28 -90.04 56.37
N VAL A 27 83.29 -90.54 55.64
CA VAL A 27 83.06 -91.21 54.34
C VAL A 27 82.70 -92.70 54.48
N GLU A 28 83.11 -93.38 55.56
CA GLU A 28 82.82 -94.81 55.75
C GLU A 28 81.42 -95.07 56.35
N ASP A 29 80.86 -94.14 57.13
CA ASP A 29 79.52 -94.27 57.74
C ASP A 29 78.36 -93.96 56.75
N GLU A 30 78.55 -93.05 55.79
CA GLU A 30 77.52 -92.71 54.80
C GLU A 30 77.24 -93.86 53.82
N GLY A 31 78.27 -94.63 53.44
CA GLY A 31 78.13 -95.81 52.60
C GLY A 31 77.34 -96.94 53.30
N LEU A 32 77.48 -97.07 54.62
CA LEU A 32 76.78 -98.06 55.43
C LEU A 32 75.28 -97.72 55.56
N LEU A 33 74.95 -96.44 55.82
CA LEU A 33 73.58 -95.95 55.92
C LEU A 33 72.82 -96.02 54.58
N ALA A 34 73.49 -95.75 53.46
CA ALA A 34 72.90 -95.92 52.13
C ALA A 34 72.58 -97.40 51.81
N SER A 35 73.39 -98.34 52.32
CA SER A 35 73.18 -99.78 52.11
C SER A 35 72.06 -100.38 52.98
N LEU A 36 71.88 -99.91 54.22
CA LEU A 36 70.89 -100.41 55.18
C LEU A 36 69.45 -99.97 54.88
N PHE A 37 69.25 -98.81 54.23
CA PHE A 37 67.93 -98.22 53.99
C PHE A 37 67.48 -98.26 52.51
N ARG A 38 68.25 -98.94 51.64
CA ARG A 38 68.05 -99.01 50.19
C ARG A 38 66.64 -99.44 49.75
N ASP A 39 65.98 -100.30 50.54
CA ASP A 39 64.67 -100.87 50.21
C ASP A 39 63.47 -100.11 50.82
N ARG A 40 63.69 -99.08 51.64
CA ARG A 40 62.60 -98.37 52.35
C ARG A 40 62.57 -96.85 52.13
N PHE A 41 63.64 -96.23 51.63
CA PHE A 41 63.69 -94.79 51.31
C PHE A 41 64.48 -94.51 50.02
N PRO A 42 63.88 -93.89 48.98
CA PRO A 42 64.61 -93.46 47.79
C PRO A 42 65.66 -92.40 48.15
N GLU A 43 66.88 -92.53 47.63
CA GLU A 43 68.08 -91.73 47.97
C GLU A 43 67.91 -90.19 47.83
N ALA A 44 66.87 -89.71 47.14
CA ALA A 44 66.65 -88.30 46.83
C ALA A 44 65.91 -87.50 47.92
N GLN A 45 64.98 -88.10 48.67
CA GLN A 45 64.05 -87.33 49.53
C GLN A 45 64.63 -86.91 50.89
N TRP A 46 65.64 -87.63 51.40
CA TRP A 46 66.26 -87.30 52.69
C TRP A 46 67.39 -86.27 52.56
N ARG A 47 67.88 -86.00 51.34
CA ARG A 47 68.85 -84.94 51.05
C ARG A 47 68.22 -83.54 50.91
N GLU A 48 66.95 -83.44 50.48
CA GLU A 48 66.26 -82.15 50.29
C GLU A 48 65.68 -81.54 51.58
N ARG A 49 65.58 -82.33 52.66
CA ARG A 49 65.15 -81.84 53.98
C ARG A 49 66.31 -81.95 54.99
N PRO A 50 66.99 -80.84 55.33
CA PRO A 50 68.16 -80.86 56.23
C PRO A 50 67.84 -81.41 57.62
N ASP A 51 66.58 -81.31 58.03
CA ASP A 51 66.06 -81.76 59.32
C ASP A 51 66.02 -83.30 59.40
N VAL A 52 65.73 -83.97 58.28
CA VAL A 52 65.69 -85.43 58.17
C VAL A 52 67.10 -86.00 58.18
N GLY A 53 68.04 -85.35 57.48
CA GLY A 53 69.45 -85.74 57.46
C GLY A 53 70.14 -85.63 58.82
N ARG A 54 69.85 -84.58 59.60
CA ARG A 54 70.34 -84.44 60.99
C ARG A 54 69.80 -85.53 61.92
N TYR A 55 68.51 -85.83 61.81
CA TYR A 55 67.86 -86.82 62.64
C TYR A 55 68.36 -88.26 62.36
N LEU A 56 68.62 -88.60 61.08
CA LEU A 56 69.20 -89.90 60.72
C LEU A 56 70.63 -90.09 61.27
N ARG A 57 71.42 -89.00 61.33
CA ARG A 57 72.78 -89.00 61.89
C ARG A 57 72.78 -89.11 63.42
N GLU A 58 71.79 -88.53 64.09
CA GLU A 58 71.54 -88.76 65.53
C GLU A 58 71.08 -90.20 65.80
N LEU A 59 70.33 -90.81 64.88
CA LEU A 59 69.93 -92.20 64.97
C LEU A 59 71.13 -93.15 64.86
N SER A 60 72.04 -92.92 63.90
CA SER A 60 73.22 -93.78 63.68
C SER A 60 74.25 -93.74 64.81
N GLY A 61 74.31 -92.64 65.57
CA GLY A 61 75.15 -92.51 66.78
C GLY A 61 74.52 -93.01 68.08
N SER A 62 73.29 -93.52 68.04
CA SER A 62 72.54 -93.93 69.23
C SER A 62 72.69 -95.42 69.54
N GLY A 63 72.96 -95.79 70.79
CA GLY A 63 73.04 -97.19 71.23
C GLY A 63 71.71 -97.96 71.04
N LEU A 64 71.79 -99.30 70.94
CA LEU A 64 70.69 -100.20 70.58
C LEU A 64 69.40 -99.99 71.41
N ASP A 65 69.54 -99.63 72.70
CA ASP A 65 68.40 -99.35 73.60
C ASP A 65 67.64 -98.05 73.26
N ARG A 66 68.31 -97.04 72.69
CA ARG A 66 67.67 -95.79 72.24
C ARG A 66 66.95 -95.97 70.91
N LEU A 67 67.56 -96.69 69.96
CA LEU A 67 66.93 -97.00 68.67
C LEU A 67 65.64 -97.82 68.83
N ARG A 68 65.60 -98.72 69.82
CA ARG A 68 64.43 -99.56 70.07
C ARG A 68 63.23 -98.79 70.62
N ARG A 69 63.45 -97.67 71.33
CA ARG A 69 62.38 -96.81 71.90
C ARG A 69 62.01 -95.61 71.03
N GLU A 70 62.80 -95.29 69.99
CA GLU A 70 62.48 -94.17 69.11
C GLU A 70 61.16 -94.29 68.33
N PRO A 71 60.79 -95.43 67.72
CA PRO A 71 59.51 -95.51 67.02
C PRO A 71 58.31 -95.29 67.95
N GLU A 72 58.42 -95.71 69.21
CA GLU A 72 57.40 -95.44 70.24
C GLU A 72 57.35 -93.95 70.60
N ARG A 73 58.50 -93.30 70.80
CA ARG A 73 58.59 -91.86 71.11
C ARG A 73 58.06 -90.99 69.97
N LEU A 74 58.41 -91.28 68.72
CA LEU A 74 57.88 -90.57 67.55
C LEU A 74 56.38 -90.78 67.37
N ALA A 75 55.87 -91.98 67.67
CA ALA A 75 54.45 -92.24 67.63
C ALA A 75 53.72 -91.45 68.73
N GLU A 76 54.28 -91.36 69.93
CA GLU A 76 53.77 -90.53 71.03
C GLU A 76 53.82 -89.03 70.70
N GLU A 77 54.90 -88.53 70.12
CA GLU A 77 55.06 -87.12 69.76
C GLU A 77 54.13 -86.72 68.61
N ARG A 78 53.96 -87.59 67.60
CA ARG A 78 52.98 -87.39 66.53
C ARG A 78 51.56 -87.44 67.07
N ALA A 79 51.26 -88.37 67.97
CA ALA A 79 49.97 -88.44 68.64
C ALA A 79 49.73 -87.16 69.45
N GLN A 80 50.73 -86.65 70.18
CA GLN A 80 50.66 -85.39 70.91
C GLN A 80 50.44 -84.20 69.98
N LEU A 81 51.16 -84.08 68.87
CA LEU A 81 50.97 -82.96 67.92
C LEU A 81 49.61 -83.01 67.24
N LEU A 82 49.12 -84.21 66.88
CA LEU A 82 47.77 -84.38 66.35
C LEU A 82 46.72 -84.07 67.41
N GLN A 83 46.95 -84.46 68.67
CA GLN A 83 46.09 -84.13 69.78
C GLN A 83 46.10 -82.62 70.03
N GLN A 84 47.26 -81.96 70.07
CA GLN A 84 47.39 -80.50 70.23
C GLN A 84 46.76 -79.73 69.08
N THR A 85 46.91 -80.19 67.83
CA THR A 85 46.28 -79.56 66.68
C THR A 85 44.77 -79.75 66.69
N ARG A 86 44.30 -80.95 67.09
CA ARG A 86 42.87 -81.22 67.30
C ARG A 86 42.33 -80.39 68.45
N ASP A 87 43.01 -80.31 69.58
CA ASP A 87 42.62 -79.54 70.75
C ASP A 87 42.65 -78.04 70.45
N LEU A 88 43.62 -77.55 69.66
CA LEU A 88 43.65 -76.15 69.20
C LEU A 88 42.52 -75.87 68.20
N ALA A 89 42.29 -76.78 67.26
CA ALA A 89 41.17 -76.70 66.32
C ALA A 89 39.83 -76.78 67.05
N PHE A 90 39.68 -77.61 68.10
CA PHE A 90 38.44 -77.80 68.86
C PHE A 90 38.25 -76.71 69.94
N ALA A 91 39.32 -76.16 70.51
CA ALA A 91 39.24 -75.01 71.40
C ALA A 91 38.87 -73.75 70.64
N ASN A 92 39.33 -73.62 69.39
CA ASN A 92 39.15 -72.42 68.57
C ASN A 92 38.25 -72.62 67.34
N TYR A 93 37.52 -73.73 67.20
CA TYR A 93 36.69 -74.00 66.00
C TYR A 93 35.65 -72.91 65.79
N LYS A 94 35.08 -72.36 66.89
CA LYS A 94 34.14 -71.24 66.83
C LYS A 94 34.79 -69.99 66.23
N THR A 95 36.06 -69.75 66.49
CA THR A 95 36.81 -68.61 65.94
C THR A 95 37.11 -68.81 64.46
N PHE A 96 37.46 -70.03 64.04
CA PHE A 96 37.66 -70.35 62.62
C PHE A 96 36.34 -70.29 61.82
N ILE A 97 35.25 -70.85 62.35
CA ILE A 97 33.92 -70.77 61.72
C ILE A 97 33.48 -69.31 61.63
N ARG A 98 33.56 -68.54 62.73
CA ARG A 98 33.23 -67.11 62.71
C ARG A 98 34.13 -66.32 61.76
N GLY A 99 35.41 -66.67 61.65
CA GLY A 99 36.35 -66.04 60.72
C GLY A 99 35.97 -66.32 59.26
N ALA A 100 35.63 -67.57 58.93
CA ALA A 100 35.17 -67.97 57.61
C ALA A 100 33.81 -67.32 57.26
N GLU A 101 32.83 -67.38 58.17
CA GLU A 101 31.52 -66.74 58.02
C GLU A 101 31.63 -65.22 57.87
N CYS A 102 32.51 -64.58 58.64
CA CYS A 102 32.76 -63.14 58.53
C CYS A 102 33.40 -62.80 57.18
N THR A 103 34.36 -63.61 56.71
CA THR A 103 35.01 -63.42 55.40
C THR A 103 34.02 -63.60 54.25
N GLU A 104 33.16 -64.62 54.32
CA GLU A 104 32.10 -64.88 53.34
C GLU A 104 31.08 -63.73 53.32
N ARG A 105 30.67 -63.26 54.51
CA ARG A 105 29.76 -62.11 54.64
C ARG A 105 30.38 -60.82 54.10
N ILE A 106 31.67 -60.59 54.34
CA ILE A 106 32.41 -59.45 53.80
C ILE A 106 32.46 -59.53 52.27
N HIS A 107 32.75 -60.70 51.70
CA HIS A 107 32.74 -60.90 50.25
C HIS A 107 31.38 -60.59 49.62
N ARG A 108 30.29 -61.06 50.23
CA ARG A 108 28.93 -60.73 49.78
C ARG A 108 28.65 -59.23 49.84
N LEU A 109 28.98 -58.58 50.97
CA LEU A 109 28.78 -57.14 51.14
C LEU A 109 29.58 -56.32 50.11
N PHE A 110 30.81 -56.72 49.81
CA PHE A 110 31.59 -56.06 48.76
C PHE A 110 30.98 -56.26 47.37
N GLY A 111 30.44 -57.45 47.08
CA GLY A 111 29.69 -57.69 45.84
C GLY A 111 28.43 -56.81 45.75
N ASP A 112 27.67 -56.68 46.82
CA ASP A 112 26.48 -55.81 46.88
C ASP A 112 26.85 -54.33 46.68
N VAL A 113 27.98 -53.89 47.25
CA VAL A 113 28.51 -52.53 47.09
C VAL A 113 28.99 -52.29 45.67
N GLU A 114 29.69 -53.26 45.06
CA GLU A 114 30.15 -53.18 43.68
C GLU A 114 28.98 -53.10 42.70
N GLU A 115 27.95 -53.93 42.90
CA GLU A 115 26.73 -53.88 42.08
C GLU A 115 26.00 -52.54 42.24
N SER A 116 25.89 -52.04 43.47
CA SER A 116 25.26 -50.75 43.77
C SER A 116 26.04 -49.58 43.15
N LEU A 117 27.38 -49.64 43.19
CA LEU A 117 28.26 -48.66 42.58
C LEU A 117 28.18 -48.70 41.06
N GLY A 118 28.12 -49.90 40.47
CA GLY A 118 27.90 -50.09 39.03
C GLY A 118 26.59 -49.45 38.56
N ARG A 119 25.49 -49.73 39.26
CA ARG A 119 24.18 -49.10 38.95
C ARG A 119 24.22 -47.57 39.09
N LEU A 120 24.96 -47.02 40.04
CA LEU A 120 25.13 -45.58 40.20
C LEU A 120 25.91 -44.98 39.02
N LEU A 121 27.03 -45.60 38.65
CA LEU A 121 27.87 -45.17 37.54
C LEU A 121 27.11 -45.24 36.20
N ASP A 122 26.25 -46.24 36.01
CA ASP A 122 25.43 -46.37 34.81
C ASP A 122 24.32 -45.31 34.74
N ARG A 123 23.73 -44.93 35.89
CA ARG A 123 22.63 -43.95 35.95
C ARG A 123 23.12 -42.50 35.95
N LEU A 124 24.33 -42.23 36.45
CA LEU A 124 24.85 -40.87 36.58
C LEU A 124 24.89 -40.09 35.24
N PRO A 125 25.30 -40.67 34.10
CA PRO A 125 25.28 -40.00 32.79
C PRO A 125 23.86 -39.67 32.33
N SER A 126 22.91 -40.59 32.51
CA SER A 126 21.50 -40.35 32.17
C SER A 126 20.90 -39.21 33.01
N PHE A 127 21.23 -39.16 34.31
CA PHE A 127 20.80 -38.10 35.21
C PHE A 127 21.42 -36.76 34.80
N GLN A 128 22.72 -36.74 34.50
CA GLN A 128 23.41 -35.54 34.01
C GLN A 128 22.79 -35.03 32.71
N GLN A 129 22.45 -35.92 31.77
CA GLN A 129 21.80 -35.54 30.52
C GLN A 129 20.39 -34.98 30.76
N SER A 130 19.60 -35.61 31.63
CA SER A 130 18.29 -35.09 32.03
C SER A 130 18.38 -33.73 32.70
N CYS A 131 19.39 -33.49 33.55
CA CYS A 131 19.62 -32.18 34.15
C CYS A 131 19.98 -31.13 33.07
N ARG A 132 20.81 -31.47 32.08
CA ARG A 132 21.13 -30.57 30.97
C ARG A 132 19.90 -30.23 30.13
N ASN A 133 19.07 -31.22 29.83
CA ASN A 133 17.83 -31.01 29.10
C ASN A 133 16.84 -30.15 29.91
N PHE A 134 16.71 -30.42 31.21
CA PHE A 134 15.87 -29.62 32.12
C PHE A 134 16.31 -28.15 32.16
N VAL A 135 17.61 -27.87 32.25
CA VAL A 135 18.11 -26.50 32.22
C VAL A 135 17.76 -25.81 30.89
N LYS A 136 17.95 -26.50 29.77
CA LYS A 136 17.62 -25.97 28.44
C LYS A 136 16.12 -25.68 28.30
N GLU A 137 15.26 -26.61 28.72
CA GLU A 137 13.80 -26.43 28.71
C GLU A 137 13.37 -25.31 29.65
N ALA A 138 13.96 -25.22 30.84
CA ALA A 138 13.66 -24.15 31.80
C ALA A 138 14.05 -22.77 31.27
N GLU A 139 15.19 -22.65 30.56
CA GLU A 139 15.61 -21.41 29.90
C GLU A 139 14.63 -21.00 28.78
N GLU A 140 14.19 -21.95 27.96
CA GLU A 140 13.20 -21.71 26.90
C GLU A 140 11.84 -21.28 27.48
N ILE A 141 11.36 -21.98 28.52
CA ILE A 141 10.13 -21.61 29.24
C ILE A 141 10.26 -20.23 29.88
N SER A 142 11.41 -19.93 30.49
CA SER A 142 11.68 -18.63 31.11
C SER A 142 11.67 -17.51 30.06
N SER A 143 12.32 -17.72 28.91
CA SER A 143 12.32 -16.76 27.79
C SER A 143 10.92 -16.53 27.23
N ASN A 144 10.16 -17.60 26.98
CA ASN A 144 8.78 -17.51 26.50
C ASN A 144 7.88 -16.80 27.52
N ARG A 145 8.05 -17.09 28.82
CA ARG A 145 7.30 -16.41 29.88
C ARG A 145 7.66 -14.93 29.94
N GLN A 146 8.94 -14.58 29.81
CA GLN A 146 9.38 -13.19 29.78
C GLN A 146 8.78 -12.44 28.59
N MET A 147 8.79 -13.04 27.39
CA MET A 147 8.15 -12.48 26.20
C MET A 147 6.64 -12.30 26.37
N ASN A 148 5.95 -13.30 26.94
CA ASN A 148 4.52 -13.22 27.20
C ASN A 148 4.17 -12.16 28.24
N THR A 149 4.95 -12.05 29.33
CA THR A 149 4.75 -11.01 30.35
C THR A 149 5.00 -9.62 29.76
N LEU A 150 6.03 -9.45 28.92
CA LEU A 150 6.29 -8.17 28.26
C LEU A 150 5.12 -7.78 27.33
N THR A 151 4.65 -8.73 26.52
CA THR A 151 3.51 -8.53 25.60
C THR A 151 2.24 -8.18 26.38
N LEU A 152 1.96 -8.90 27.47
CA LEU A 152 0.80 -8.62 28.33
C LEU A 152 0.90 -7.24 28.97
N ASN A 153 2.08 -6.81 29.40
CA ASN A 153 2.27 -5.49 30.01
C ASN A 153 2.10 -4.34 29.01
N ARG A 154 2.37 -4.57 27.71
CA ARG A 154 2.25 -3.57 26.64
C ARG A 154 1.08 -3.81 25.69
N HIS A 155 0.16 -4.72 26.04
CA HIS A 155 -0.90 -5.15 25.12
C HIS A 155 -1.83 -4.00 24.71
N THR A 156 -2.09 -3.04 25.62
CA THR A 156 -2.91 -1.87 25.33
C THR A 156 -2.28 -0.97 24.28
N GLU A 157 -0.98 -0.67 24.41
CA GLU A 157 -0.23 0.14 23.43
C GLU A 157 -0.15 -0.56 22.06
N ILE A 158 -0.02 -1.89 22.05
CA ILE A 158 -0.04 -2.67 20.81
C ILE A 158 -1.43 -2.61 20.16
N LEU A 159 -2.48 -2.73 20.96
CA LEU A 159 -3.87 -2.70 20.50
C LEU A 159 -4.22 -1.32 19.91
N GLU A 160 -3.78 -0.22 20.53
CA GLU A 160 -3.92 1.13 19.95
C GLU A 160 -3.34 1.24 18.54
N ILE A 161 -2.17 0.63 18.29
CA ILE A 161 -1.54 0.62 16.96
C ILE A 161 -2.36 -0.23 15.98
N LEU A 162 -2.87 -1.37 16.43
CA LEU A 162 -3.68 -2.28 15.60
C LEU A 162 -5.08 -1.70 15.28
N GLU A 163 -5.58 -0.77 16.09
CA GLU A 163 -6.86 -0.09 15.88
C GLU A 163 -6.77 1.12 14.94
N ILE A 164 -5.55 1.61 14.61
CA ILE A 164 -5.36 2.77 13.74
C ILE A 164 -6.10 2.64 12.40
N PRO A 165 -6.09 1.50 11.67
CA PRO A 165 -6.86 1.37 10.43
C PRO A 165 -8.36 1.58 10.62
N GLN A 166 -8.95 1.06 11.71
CA GLN A 166 -10.37 1.21 12.01
C GLN A 166 -10.71 2.65 12.39
N LEU A 167 -9.84 3.29 13.17
CA LEU A 167 -9.98 4.70 13.52
C LEU A 167 -9.88 5.58 12.27
N MET A 168 -8.92 5.29 11.38
CA MET A 168 -8.73 5.98 10.12
C MET A 168 -9.96 5.88 9.21
N ASP A 169 -10.52 4.68 9.04
CA ASP A 169 -11.77 4.49 8.27
C ASP A 169 -12.93 5.29 8.88
N THR A 170 -13.04 5.28 10.21
CA THR A 170 -14.06 6.06 10.94
C THR A 170 -13.90 7.57 10.72
N CYS A 171 -12.67 8.09 10.81
CA CYS A 171 -12.37 9.50 10.55
C CYS A 171 -12.74 9.90 9.11
N VAL A 172 -12.32 9.11 8.11
CA VAL A 172 -12.60 9.39 6.70
C VAL A 172 -14.10 9.33 6.40
N ARG A 173 -14.84 8.33 6.90
CA ARG A 173 -16.28 8.18 6.67
C ARG A 173 -17.10 9.32 7.30
N ASN A 174 -16.64 9.84 8.43
CA ASN A 174 -17.29 10.95 9.13
C ASN A 174 -16.79 12.34 8.69
N SER A 175 -15.93 12.43 7.66
CA SER A 175 -15.34 13.67 7.16
C SER A 175 -14.47 14.43 8.19
N TYR A 176 -13.90 13.71 9.17
CA TYR A 176 -12.88 14.21 10.10
C TYR A 176 -11.50 14.12 9.44
N TYR A 177 -11.31 14.99 8.43
CA TYR A 177 -10.16 14.93 7.53
C TYR A 177 -8.85 15.43 8.17
N GLU A 178 -8.92 16.32 9.14
CA GLU A 178 -7.74 16.83 9.85
C GLU A 178 -7.12 15.72 10.71
N GLU A 179 -7.95 15.03 11.49
CA GLU A 179 -7.57 13.88 12.30
C GLU A 179 -7.07 12.72 11.44
N ALA A 180 -7.72 12.47 10.28
CA ALA A 180 -7.26 11.46 9.32
C ALA A 180 -5.83 11.77 8.81
N LEU A 181 -5.52 13.03 8.52
CA LEU A 181 -4.20 13.45 8.05
C LEU A 181 -3.15 13.32 9.16
N GLU A 182 -3.50 13.62 10.42
CA GLU A 182 -2.62 13.39 11.56
C GLU A 182 -2.30 11.90 11.76
N LEU A 183 -3.32 11.03 11.63
CA LEU A 183 -3.14 9.57 11.69
C LEU A 183 -2.25 9.08 10.55
N ALA A 184 -2.46 9.56 9.32
CA ALA A 184 -1.60 9.23 8.18
C ALA A 184 -0.13 9.63 8.44
N ALA A 185 0.10 10.84 8.98
CA ALA A 185 1.44 11.29 9.34
C ALA A 185 2.07 10.45 10.46
N TYR A 186 1.28 9.99 11.43
CA TYR A 186 1.75 9.06 12.47
C TYR A 186 2.17 7.70 11.87
N VAL A 187 1.33 7.12 11.02
CA VAL A 187 1.60 5.83 10.35
C VAL A 187 2.83 5.91 9.45
N HIS A 188 3.03 7.02 8.73
CA HIS A 188 4.24 7.26 7.94
C HIS A 188 5.52 7.31 8.79
N ARG A 189 5.45 7.93 9.98
CA ARG A 189 6.57 7.91 10.94
C ARG A 189 6.82 6.50 11.46
N LEU A 190 5.78 5.69 11.64
CA LEU A 190 5.86 4.30 12.08
C LEU A 190 6.53 3.43 11.01
N GLU A 191 6.13 3.58 9.75
CA GLU A 191 6.72 2.90 8.58
C GLU A 191 8.22 3.16 8.49
N ARG A 192 8.66 4.43 8.60
CA ARG A 192 10.07 4.80 8.53
C ARG A 192 10.93 4.16 9.62
N LYS A 193 10.38 3.96 10.81
CA LYS A 193 11.12 3.38 11.96
C LYS A 193 11.13 1.86 11.96
N TYR A 194 10.05 1.23 11.49
CA TYR A 194 9.81 -0.20 11.69
C TYR A 194 9.38 -0.92 10.40
N SER A 195 10.00 -0.57 9.27
CA SER A 195 9.66 -1.08 7.94
C SER A 195 9.80 -2.60 7.79
N SER A 196 10.61 -3.25 8.61
CA SER A 196 10.84 -4.71 8.57
C SER A 196 9.70 -5.54 9.15
N ILE A 197 8.74 -4.93 9.85
CA ILE A 197 7.66 -5.65 10.54
C ILE A 197 6.45 -5.82 9.61
N PRO A 198 6.02 -7.06 9.25
CA PRO A 198 4.93 -7.29 8.31
C PRO A 198 3.58 -6.69 8.74
N VAL A 199 3.29 -6.70 10.05
CA VAL A 199 2.04 -6.14 10.59
C VAL A 199 1.95 -4.64 10.34
N ILE A 200 3.07 -3.92 10.49
CA ILE A 200 3.12 -2.47 10.24
C ILE A 200 2.91 -2.19 8.74
N GLN A 201 3.47 -3.01 7.86
CA GLN A 201 3.22 -2.91 6.43
C GLN A 201 1.73 -3.14 6.08
N SER A 202 1.03 -4.05 6.77
CA SER A 202 -0.42 -4.22 6.62
C SER A 202 -1.18 -2.94 7.00
N ILE A 203 -0.87 -2.38 8.17
CA ILE A 203 -1.48 -1.13 8.68
C ILE A 203 -1.27 0.01 7.69
N VAL A 204 -0.05 0.20 7.17
CA VAL A 204 0.27 1.23 6.18
C VAL A 204 -0.58 1.06 4.92
N ASN A 205 -0.76 -0.17 4.44
CA ASN A 205 -1.56 -0.46 3.25
C ASN A 205 -3.05 -0.19 3.47
N GLU A 206 -3.61 -0.58 4.61
CA GLU A 206 -5.01 -0.31 4.96
C GLU A 206 -5.27 1.20 5.12
N VAL A 207 -4.38 1.92 5.79
CA VAL A 207 -4.43 3.38 5.93
C VAL A 207 -4.35 4.06 4.56
N ARG A 208 -3.49 3.57 3.65
CA ARG A 208 -3.40 4.07 2.27
C ARG A 208 -4.71 3.87 1.49
N GLN A 209 -5.41 2.75 1.70
CA GLN A 209 -6.72 2.52 1.08
C GLN A 209 -7.77 3.53 1.59
N SER A 210 -7.81 3.78 2.90
CA SER A 210 -8.69 4.80 3.49
C SER A 210 -8.35 6.22 2.99
N MET A 211 -7.06 6.52 2.79
CA MET A 211 -6.63 7.79 2.17
C MET A 211 -7.08 7.93 0.71
N GLN A 212 -7.13 6.84 -0.06
CA GLN A 212 -7.68 6.88 -1.42
C GLN A 212 -9.18 7.16 -1.42
N LEU A 213 -9.92 6.62 -0.44
CA LEU A 213 -11.33 6.96 -0.25
C LEU A 213 -11.49 8.45 0.07
N MET A 214 -10.69 8.98 1.01
CA MET A 214 -10.68 10.42 1.34
C MET A 214 -10.41 11.28 0.10
N LEU A 215 -9.40 10.93 -0.71
CA LEU A 215 -9.10 11.63 -1.96
C LEU A 215 -10.31 11.68 -2.89
N SER A 216 -11.00 10.54 -3.07
CA SER A 216 -12.21 10.47 -3.92
C SER A 216 -13.34 11.37 -3.39
N GLN A 217 -13.54 11.42 -2.07
CA GLN A 217 -14.56 12.25 -1.44
C GLN A 217 -14.24 13.74 -1.62
N LEU A 218 -12.99 14.15 -1.39
CA LEU A 218 -12.54 15.53 -1.58
C LEU A 218 -12.69 15.99 -3.04
N ILE A 219 -12.30 15.16 -4.01
CA ILE A 219 -12.51 15.46 -5.44
C ILE A 219 -14.01 15.55 -5.76
N GLN A 220 -14.83 14.67 -5.18
CA GLN A 220 -16.27 14.72 -5.39
C GLN A 220 -16.90 15.98 -4.80
N GLN A 221 -16.42 16.49 -3.66
CA GLN A 221 -16.86 17.78 -3.11
C GLN A 221 -16.55 18.94 -4.07
N LEU A 222 -15.39 18.94 -4.74
CA LEU A 222 -15.06 19.94 -5.76
C LEU A 222 -15.98 19.87 -7.00
N ARG A 223 -16.61 18.73 -7.26
CA ARG A 223 -17.59 18.54 -8.36
C ARG A 223 -19.01 19.00 -8.00
N THR A 224 -19.18 19.70 -6.88
CA THR A 224 -20.47 20.26 -6.44
C THR A 224 -20.43 21.78 -6.40
N ASN A 225 -21.57 22.41 -6.07
CA ASN A 225 -21.65 23.85 -5.83
C ASN A 225 -21.03 24.22 -4.47
N ILE A 226 -19.70 24.18 -4.40
CA ILE A 226 -18.92 24.49 -3.20
C ILE A 226 -18.40 25.94 -3.24
N GLN A 227 -18.60 26.64 -2.12
CA GLN A 227 -18.21 28.03 -1.90
C GLN A 227 -16.70 28.17 -1.69
N LEU A 228 -16.15 29.36 -1.95
CA LEU A 228 -14.72 29.65 -1.85
C LEU A 228 -14.06 29.19 -0.51
N PRO A 229 -14.61 29.46 0.69
CA PRO A 229 -13.97 29.06 1.93
C PRO A 229 -13.87 27.53 2.08
N ALA A 230 -14.92 26.81 1.70
CA ALA A 230 -14.91 25.35 1.74
C ALA A 230 -13.97 24.78 0.68
N CYS A 231 -13.88 25.41 -0.49
CA CYS A 231 -12.97 25.04 -1.55
C CYS A 231 -11.50 25.18 -1.13
N LEU A 232 -11.15 26.28 -0.44
CA LEU A 232 -9.82 26.48 0.13
C LEU A 232 -9.45 25.39 1.14
N ARG A 233 -10.38 24.97 2.01
CA ARG A 233 -10.14 23.86 2.94
C ARG A 233 -9.90 22.53 2.22
N VAL A 234 -10.72 22.20 1.22
CA VAL A 234 -10.59 20.95 0.44
C VAL A 234 -9.24 20.91 -0.29
N ILE A 235 -8.84 22.01 -0.93
CA ILE A 235 -7.52 22.10 -1.56
C ILE A 235 -6.40 22.05 -0.52
N GLY A 236 -6.59 22.67 0.64
CA GLY A 236 -5.66 22.58 1.77
C GLY A 236 -5.41 21.13 2.20
N PHE A 237 -6.46 20.33 2.35
CA PHE A 237 -6.32 18.90 2.65
C PHE A 237 -5.61 18.15 1.51
N LEU A 238 -5.97 18.41 0.24
CA LEU A 238 -5.30 17.77 -0.90
C LEU A 238 -3.80 18.12 -1.00
N ARG A 239 -3.40 19.34 -0.62
CA ARG A 239 -1.98 19.73 -0.49
C ARG A 239 -1.30 18.95 0.63
N GLN A 240 -1.94 18.80 1.79
CA GLN A 240 -1.40 18.06 2.93
C GLN A 240 -1.25 16.55 2.69
N MET A 241 -2.07 15.98 1.79
CA MET A 241 -1.93 14.58 1.38
C MET A 241 -0.63 14.31 0.60
N ASP A 242 0.01 15.34 0.03
CA ASP A 242 1.28 15.25 -0.72
C ASP A 242 1.25 14.23 -1.88
N ILE A 243 0.08 14.06 -2.51
CA ILE A 243 -0.14 13.13 -3.63
C ILE A 243 0.10 13.81 -4.99
N PHE A 244 -0.14 15.12 -5.06
CA PHE A 244 -0.07 15.89 -6.30
C PHE A 244 0.98 16.98 -6.20
N THR A 245 1.71 17.19 -7.29
CA THR A 245 2.45 18.43 -7.52
C THR A 245 1.48 19.61 -7.65
N GLU A 246 1.96 20.83 -7.45
CA GLU A 246 1.09 22.03 -7.56
C GLU A 246 0.48 22.16 -8.97
N ALA A 247 1.21 21.79 -10.02
CA ALA A 247 0.71 21.74 -11.39
C ALA A 247 -0.41 20.69 -11.57
N GLU A 248 -0.24 19.49 -11.03
CA GLU A 248 -1.27 18.44 -11.06
C GLU A 248 -2.51 18.83 -10.27
N LEU A 249 -2.33 19.49 -9.12
CA LEU A 249 -3.43 19.96 -8.27
C LEU A 249 -4.29 21.01 -8.98
N ARG A 250 -3.65 21.96 -9.70
CA ARG A 250 -4.35 22.92 -10.57
C ARG A 250 -5.17 22.21 -11.64
N VAL A 251 -4.59 21.23 -12.33
CA VAL A 251 -5.29 20.44 -13.36
C VAL A 251 -6.45 19.67 -12.75
N LYS A 252 -6.26 19.01 -11.60
CA LYS A 252 -7.32 18.25 -10.91
C LYS A 252 -8.46 19.16 -10.44
N PHE A 253 -8.14 20.34 -9.91
CA PHE A 253 -9.12 21.35 -9.55
C PHE A 253 -9.96 21.77 -10.78
N LEU A 254 -9.29 22.17 -11.87
CA LEU A 254 -9.97 22.59 -13.10
C LEU A 254 -10.80 21.46 -13.71
N GLN A 255 -10.32 20.21 -13.68
CA GLN A 255 -11.08 19.05 -14.13
C GLN A 255 -12.33 18.80 -13.28
N ALA A 256 -12.23 18.89 -11.95
CA ALA A 256 -13.37 18.71 -11.06
C ALA A 256 -14.41 19.82 -11.23
N ARG A 257 -13.96 21.07 -11.31
CA ARG A 257 -14.82 22.23 -11.56
C ARG A 257 -15.46 22.21 -12.94
N ASP A 258 -14.73 21.76 -13.95
CA ASP A 258 -15.26 21.60 -15.30
C ASP A 258 -16.32 20.49 -15.37
N ALA A 259 -16.12 19.38 -14.66
CA ALA A 259 -17.13 18.32 -14.59
C ALA A 259 -18.45 18.82 -13.97
N TRP A 260 -18.37 19.68 -12.94
CA TRP A 260 -19.52 20.35 -12.35
C TRP A 260 -20.17 21.36 -13.30
N LEU A 261 -19.39 22.21 -13.96
CA LEU A 261 -19.92 23.15 -14.95
C LEU A 261 -20.65 22.41 -16.07
N ARG A 262 -20.05 21.34 -16.60
CA ARG A 262 -20.68 20.51 -17.63
C ARG A 262 -22.00 19.92 -17.16
N SER A 263 -22.09 19.42 -15.92
CA SER A 263 -23.35 18.86 -15.43
C SER A 263 -24.47 19.90 -15.37
N ILE A 264 -24.16 21.15 -15.00
CA ILE A 264 -25.09 22.27 -15.04
C ILE A 264 -25.53 22.56 -16.48
N LEU A 265 -24.58 22.68 -17.41
CA LEU A 265 -24.87 23.00 -18.81
C LEU A 265 -25.70 21.89 -19.48
N THR A 266 -25.40 20.61 -19.22
CA THR A 266 -26.18 19.50 -19.76
C THR A 266 -27.59 19.38 -19.19
N ALA A 267 -27.87 20.03 -18.05
CA ALA A 267 -29.19 20.04 -17.44
C ALA A 267 -30.12 21.10 -18.06
N ILE A 268 -29.59 21.99 -18.91
CA ILE A 268 -30.39 23.01 -19.60
C ILE A 268 -31.18 22.31 -20.74
N PRO A 269 -32.50 22.50 -20.83
CA PRO A 269 -33.30 21.97 -21.93
C PRO A 269 -32.86 22.52 -23.29
N ASN A 270 -32.77 21.65 -24.30
CA ASN A 270 -32.32 21.99 -25.66
C ASN A 270 -33.49 22.13 -26.66
N ASP A 271 -34.74 22.14 -26.18
CA ASP A 271 -35.95 22.13 -27.00
C ASP A 271 -36.10 23.43 -27.79
N ASP A 272 -36.07 24.58 -27.10
CA ASP A 272 -36.09 25.91 -27.70
C ASP A 272 -34.66 26.49 -27.76
N PRO A 273 -34.11 26.75 -28.98
CA PRO A 273 -32.78 27.32 -29.14
C PRO A 273 -32.61 28.65 -28.40
N TYR A 274 -33.62 29.52 -28.38
CA TYR A 274 -33.54 30.83 -27.74
C TYR A 274 -33.46 30.68 -26.21
N PHE A 275 -34.29 29.82 -25.64
CA PHE A 275 -34.25 29.52 -24.21
C PHE A 275 -32.93 28.86 -23.81
N HIS A 276 -32.48 27.85 -24.57
CA HIS A 276 -31.24 27.13 -24.32
C HIS A 276 -30.03 28.08 -24.29
N ILE A 277 -29.87 28.93 -25.31
CA ILE A 277 -28.73 29.84 -25.37
C ILE A 277 -28.78 30.92 -24.31
N THR A 278 -29.96 31.49 -24.02
CA THR A 278 -30.13 32.49 -22.95
C THR A 278 -29.70 31.91 -21.60
N LYS A 279 -30.14 30.69 -21.29
CA LYS A 279 -29.78 30.01 -20.04
C LYS A 279 -28.31 29.60 -20.01
N THR A 280 -27.76 29.19 -21.15
CA THR A 280 -26.34 28.87 -21.29
C THR A 280 -25.46 30.10 -21.05
N ILE A 281 -25.80 31.26 -21.61
CA ILE A 281 -25.08 32.52 -21.37
C ILE A 281 -25.08 32.87 -19.88
N GLU A 282 -26.25 32.79 -19.24
CA GLU A 282 -26.41 33.08 -17.81
C GLU A 282 -25.56 32.13 -16.94
N ALA A 283 -25.70 30.82 -17.16
CA ALA A 283 -24.99 29.78 -16.42
C ALA A 283 -23.47 29.88 -16.63
N CYS A 284 -23.00 29.99 -17.87
CA CYS A 284 -21.59 30.15 -18.19
C CYS A 284 -21.03 31.41 -17.51
N ARG A 285 -21.68 32.56 -17.65
CA ARG A 285 -21.18 33.81 -17.06
C ARG A 285 -21.00 33.71 -15.55
N VAL A 286 -22.00 33.17 -14.83
CA VAL A 286 -21.96 33.08 -13.37
C VAL A 286 -20.97 32.01 -12.90
N HIS A 287 -21.10 30.78 -13.39
CA HIS A 287 -20.34 29.65 -12.86
C HIS A 287 -18.89 29.65 -13.34
N LEU A 288 -18.60 30.08 -14.58
CA LEU A 288 -17.23 30.19 -15.06
C LEU A 288 -16.48 31.31 -14.30
N PHE A 289 -17.16 32.41 -13.98
CA PHE A 289 -16.58 33.50 -13.19
C PHE A 289 -16.26 33.05 -11.75
N ASP A 290 -17.14 32.26 -11.13
CA ASP A 290 -16.92 31.69 -9.80
C ASP A 290 -15.71 30.74 -9.80
N ILE A 291 -15.63 29.82 -10.78
CA ILE A 291 -14.48 28.90 -10.91
C ILE A 291 -13.17 29.67 -11.09
N ILE A 292 -13.17 30.70 -11.93
CA ILE A 292 -12.03 31.59 -12.16
C ILE A 292 -11.60 32.31 -10.88
N THR A 293 -12.57 32.85 -10.15
CA THR A 293 -12.32 33.59 -8.90
C THR A 293 -11.73 32.66 -7.85
N GLN A 294 -12.27 31.46 -7.73
CA GLN A 294 -11.76 30.43 -6.84
C GLN A 294 -10.37 29.97 -7.24
N TYR A 295 -10.13 29.72 -8.53
CA TYR A 295 -8.80 29.35 -9.02
C TYR A 295 -7.77 30.39 -8.59
N ARG A 296 -8.02 31.67 -8.87
CA ARG A 296 -7.09 32.77 -8.54
C ARG A 296 -6.87 32.94 -7.04
N ALA A 297 -7.88 32.66 -6.22
CA ALA A 297 -7.76 32.75 -4.77
C ALA A 297 -6.98 31.57 -4.16
N ILE A 298 -6.99 30.40 -4.81
CA ILE A 298 -6.35 29.17 -4.33
C ILE A 298 -4.92 29.06 -4.85
N PHE A 299 -4.75 29.37 -6.14
CA PHE A 299 -3.52 29.31 -6.90
C PHE A 299 -3.21 30.75 -7.29
N SER A 300 -2.61 31.50 -6.38
CA SER A 300 -2.04 32.80 -6.71
C SER A 300 -0.99 32.55 -7.79
N ASP A 301 -1.28 32.94 -9.04
CA ASP A 301 -0.25 32.98 -10.07
C ASP A 301 0.72 34.09 -9.63
N GLU A 302 1.94 33.71 -9.23
CA GLU A 302 3.02 34.67 -8.95
C GLU A 302 3.11 35.65 -10.12
N ASP A 303 3.22 36.93 -9.78
CA ASP A 303 3.21 38.05 -10.71
C ASP A 303 4.17 37.75 -11.88
N PRO A 304 3.72 37.76 -13.16
CA PRO A 304 4.57 37.46 -14.33
C PRO A 304 5.82 38.34 -14.48
N LEU A 305 5.99 39.32 -13.60
CA LEU A 305 7.06 40.31 -13.53
C LEU A 305 8.25 39.87 -12.66
N LEU A 306 8.15 38.76 -11.91
CA LEU A 306 9.28 38.20 -11.19
C LEU A 306 10.11 37.31 -12.12
N PRO A 307 11.41 37.61 -12.34
CA PRO A 307 12.24 36.78 -13.20
C PRO A 307 12.30 35.35 -12.62
N PRO A 308 12.17 34.31 -13.46
CA PRO A 308 12.26 32.93 -13.00
C PRO A 308 13.61 32.72 -12.34
N ALA A 309 13.60 32.17 -11.12
CA ALA A 309 14.82 31.72 -10.46
C ALA A 309 15.53 30.76 -11.42
N VAL A 310 16.78 31.08 -11.74
CA VAL A 310 17.60 30.35 -12.71
C VAL A 310 17.71 28.88 -12.28
N GLY A 311 17.05 27.96 -13.00
CA GLY A 311 17.32 26.52 -12.87
C GLY A 311 16.13 25.56 -12.88
N GLU A 312 14.89 26.01 -12.68
CA GLU A 312 13.73 25.11 -12.74
C GLU A 312 13.06 25.16 -14.11
N HIS A 313 12.85 24.01 -14.74
CA HIS A 313 11.92 23.88 -15.88
C HIS A 313 10.51 24.11 -15.34
N THR A 314 10.15 25.37 -15.13
CA THR A 314 8.84 25.74 -14.63
C THR A 314 7.85 25.50 -15.78
N VAL A 315 7.08 24.42 -15.67
CA VAL A 315 5.81 24.30 -16.40
C VAL A 315 5.12 25.64 -16.23
N ASN A 316 4.74 26.31 -17.31
CA ASN A 316 4.09 27.61 -17.19
C ASN A 316 2.71 27.39 -16.54
N GLU A 317 2.66 27.43 -15.22
CA GLU A 317 1.50 27.04 -14.43
C GLU A 317 0.31 27.96 -14.74
N SER A 318 0.60 29.23 -15.03
CA SER A 318 -0.38 30.21 -15.51
C SER A 318 -0.98 29.83 -16.88
N ALA A 319 -0.21 29.16 -17.75
CA ALA A 319 -0.69 28.74 -19.07
C ALA A 319 -1.75 27.64 -18.98
N ILE A 320 -1.73 26.81 -17.92
CA ILE A 320 -2.76 25.79 -17.67
C ILE A 320 -4.12 26.47 -17.49
N PHE A 321 -4.16 27.52 -16.66
CA PHE A 321 -5.37 28.30 -16.42
C PHE A 321 -5.84 29.03 -17.67
N HIS A 322 -4.96 29.78 -18.33
CA HIS A 322 -5.32 30.53 -19.53
C HIS A 322 -5.77 29.63 -20.68
N GLY A 323 -5.10 28.49 -20.87
CA GLY A 323 -5.49 27.48 -21.85
C GLY A 323 -6.88 26.90 -21.55
N TRP A 324 -7.18 26.62 -20.29
CA TRP A 324 -8.51 26.15 -19.87
C TRP A 324 -9.59 27.21 -20.12
N VAL A 325 -9.36 28.47 -19.76
CA VAL A 325 -10.32 29.57 -19.99
C VAL A 325 -10.59 29.73 -21.50
N LEU A 326 -9.55 29.74 -22.33
CA LEU A 326 -9.69 29.83 -23.78
C LEU A 326 -10.49 28.66 -24.36
N GLN A 327 -10.27 27.44 -23.86
CA GLN A 327 -11.03 26.26 -24.23
C GLN A 327 -12.51 26.41 -23.87
N LYS A 328 -12.83 26.92 -22.66
CA LYS A 328 -14.22 27.14 -22.24
C LYS A 328 -14.94 28.19 -23.09
N ILE A 329 -14.25 29.28 -23.41
CA ILE A 329 -14.79 30.32 -24.30
C ILE A 329 -15.04 29.75 -25.70
N SER A 330 -14.11 28.96 -26.24
CA SER A 330 -14.27 28.32 -27.55
C SER A 330 -15.46 27.36 -27.57
N GLN A 331 -15.65 26.56 -26.51
CA GLN A 331 -16.81 25.68 -26.36
C GLN A 331 -18.13 26.48 -26.31
N PHE A 332 -18.15 27.58 -25.56
CA PHE A 332 -19.31 28.46 -25.51
C PHE A 332 -19.63 29.06 -26.90
N LEU A 333 -18.63 29.54 -27.64
CA LEU A 333 -18.82 30.08 -28.98
C LEU A 333 -19.37 29.04 -29.97
N GLN A 334 -18.93 27.79 -29.87
CA GLN A 334 -19.46 26.68 -30.67
C GLN A 334 -20.93 26.41 -30.37
N VAL A 335 -21.32 26.40 -29.08
CA VAL A 335 -22.73 26.23 -28.67
C VAL A 335 -23.58 27.42 -29.14
N LEU A 336 -23.07 28.64 -28.97
CA LEU A 336 -23.72 29.86 -29.45
C LEU A 336 -23.97 29.80 -30.96
N GLU A 337 -22.96 29.45 -31.76
CA GLU A 337 -23.10 29.31 -33.20
C GLU A 337 -24.12 28.22 -33.58
N ALA A 338 -24.08 27.06 -32.91
CA ALA A 338 -25.01 25.97 -33.17
C ALA A 338 -26.47 26.38 -32.90
N ASP A 339 -26.75 27.06 -31.78
CA ASP A 339 -28.10 27.51 -31.45
C ASP A 339 -28.58 28.65 -32.34
N LEU A 340 -27.69 29.59 -32.70
CA LEU A 340 -28.03 30.66 -33.64
C LEU A 340 -28.40 30.09 -35.01
N ASN A 341 -27.69 29.06 -35.49
CA ASN A 341 -27.98 28.38 -36.76
C ASN A 341 -29.30 27.60 -36.75
N ARG A 342 -29.79 27.17 -35.57
CA ARG A 342 -31.11 26.52 -35.43
C ARG A 342 -32.28 27.49 -35.56
N GLY A 343 -32.01 28.80 -35.48
CA GLY A 343 -33.00 29.86 -35.60
C GLY A 343 -33.56 30.29 -34.24
N ILE A 344 -33.22 31.51 -33.82
CA ILE A 344 -33.58 32.11 -32.53
C ILE A 344 -34.72 33.16 -32.63
N GLY A 345 -35.38 33.27 -33.78
CA GLY A 345 -36.39 34.28 -34.07
C GLY A 345 -35.81 35.71 -34.21
N SER A 346 -36.65 36.72 -34.00
CA SER A 346 -36.32 38.15 -34.23
C SER A 346 -35.54 38.83 -33.10
N ARG A 347 -35.19 38.13 -32.02
CA ARG A 347 -34.57 38.69 -30.80
C ARG A 347 -33.04 38.54 -30.76
N LEU A 348 -32.39 38.69 -31.91
CA LEU A 348 -30.93 38.58 -32.05
C LEU A 348 -30.19 39.69 -31.26
N ASP A 349 -30.80 40.87 -31.16
CA ASP A 349 -30.28 42.03 -30.43
C ASP A 349 -30.14 41.78 -28.93
N SER A 350 -31.14 41.14 -28.31
CA SER A 350 -31.13 40.80 -26.89
C SER A 350 -29.99 39.84 -26.56
N LEU A 351 -29.81 38.81 -27.39
CA LEU A 351 -28.72 37.83 -27.23
C LEU A 351 -27.35 38.46 -27.49
N LEU A 352 -27.22 39.34 -28.48
CA LEU A 352 -25.98 40.09 -28.70
C LEU A 352 -25.63 40.93 -27.47
N GLY A 353 -26.60 41.65 -26.90
CA GLY A 353 -26.42 42.44 -25.69
C GLY A 353 -25.96 41.59 -24.50
N GLN A 354 -26.58 40.42 -24.29
CA GLN A 354 -26.20 39.48 -23.23
C GLN A 354 -24.79 38.90 -23.43
N CYS A 355 -24.44 38.49 -24.65
CA CYS A 355 -23.11 37.98 -24.98
C CYS A 355 -22.03 39.06 -24.84
N MET A 356 -22.32 40.30 -25.25
CA MET A 356 -21.42 41.44 -25.09
C MET A 356 -21.19 41.77 -23.62
N TYR A 357 -22.24 41.74 -22.79
CA TYR A 357 -22.12 41.92 -21.35
C TYR A 357 -21.32 40.78 -20.70
N PHE A 358 -21.53 39.53 -21.12
CA PHE A 358 -20.74 38.39 -20.69
C PHE A 358 -19.25 38.58 -21.04
N GLY A 359 -18.91 38.89 -22.29
CA GLY A 359 -17.53 39.18 -22.69
C GLY A 359 -16.90 40.35 -21.93
N LEU A 360 -17.66 41.42 -21.70
CA LEU A 360 -17.21 42.56 -20.89
C LEU A 360 -16.95 42.16 -19.43
N SER A 361 -17.79 41.32 -18.82
CA SER A 361 -17.57 40.88 -17.44
C SER A 361 -16.27 40.08 -17.27
N PHE A 362 -15.81 39.42 -18.33
CA PHE A 362 -14.58 38.64 -18.37
C PHE A 362 -13.33 39.47 -18.75
N SER A 363 -13.50 40.73 -19.16
CA SER A 363 -12.36 41.63 -19.38
C SER A 363 -11.58 41.90 -18.10
N ARG A 364 -12.26 41.90 -16.94
CA ARG A 364 -11.64 42.01 -15.60
C ARG A 364 -10.70 40.85 -15.27
N VAL A 365 -10.92 39.70 -15.92
CA VAL A 365 -10.12 38.49 -15.77
C VAL A 365 -9.07 38.40 -16.90
N GLY A 366 -9.08 39.33 -17.87
CA GLY A 366 -8.18 39.30 -19.03
C GLY A 366 -8.62 38.31 -20.11
N ALA A 367 -9.90 37.94 -20.16
CA ALA A 367 -10.46 37.00 -21.12
C ALA A 367 -11.60 37.62 -21.94
N ASP A 368 -11.36 38.81 -22.52
CA ASP A 368 -12.35 39.48 -23.38
C ASP A 368 -12.45 38.81 -24.75
N PHE A 369 -13.62 38.25 -25.05
CA PHE A 369 -13.90 37.55 -26.31
C PHE A 369 -14.90 38.29 -27.21
N ARG A 370 -15.23 39.56 -26.91
CA ARG A 370 -16.21 40.33 -27.70
C ARG A 370 -15.83 40.47 -29.17
N GLY A 371 -14.52 40.52 -29.48
CA GLY A 371 -14.02 40.52 -30.85
C GLY A 371 -14.41 39.28 -31.66
N GLN A 372 -14.61 38.13 -31.01
CA GLN A 372 -15.02 36.88 -31.67
C GLN A 372 -16.55 36.76 -31.82
N LEU A 373 -17.33 37.52 -31.06
CA LEU A 373 -18.79 37.53 -31.17
C LEU A 373 -19.26 38.23 -32.45
N ALA A 374 -18.62 39.34 -32.84
CA ALA A 374 -19.08 40.17 -33.95
C ALA A 374 -19.24 39.40 -35.29
N PRO A 375 -18.26 38.58 -35.73
CA PRO A 375 -18.42 37.78 -36.96
C PRO A 375 -19.54 36.73 -36.87
N VAL A 376 -19.76 36.14 -35.69
CA VAL A 376 -20.82 35.13 -35.48
C VAL A 376 -22.19 35.75 -35.68
N PHE A 377 -22.46 36.88 -35.02
CA PHE A 377 -23.74 37.58 -35.13
C PHE A 377 -23.95 38.21 -36.52
N GLN A 378 -22.89 38.71 -37.16
CA GLN A 378 -22.95 39.21 -38.54
C GLN A 378 -23.45 38.15 -39.51
N ARG A 379 -22.86 36.95 -39.47
CA ARG A 379 -23.23 35.84 -40.36
C ARG A 379 -24.68 35.40 -40.17
N VAL A 380 -25.16 35.38 -38.93
CA VAL A 380 -26.55 35.00 -38.62
C VAL A 380 -27.52 36.08 -39.08
N ALA A 381 -27.19 37.36 -38.86
CA ALA A 381 -28.01 38.49 -39.30
C ALA A 381 -28.19 38.51 -40.82
N ILE A 382 -27.09 38.37 -41.59
CA ILE A 382 -27.18 38.35 -43.06
C ILE A 382 -27.91 37.12 -43.58
N SER A 383 -27.65 35.93 -43.02
CA SER A 383 -28.33 34.70 -43.43
C SER A 383 -29.84 34.78 -43.16
N THR A 384 -30.24 35.38 -42.03
CA THR A 384 -31.66 35.57 -41.68
C THR A 384 -32.31 36.56 -42.63
N PHE A 385 -31.64 37.68 -42.93
CA PHE A 385 -32.14 38.67 -43.88
C PHE A 385 -32.30 38.09 -45.29
N GLN A 386 -31.28 37.41 -45.81
CA GLN A 386 -31.32 36.76 -47.12
C GLN A 386 -32.45 35.74 -47.23
N LYS A 387 -32.67 34.94 -46.17
CA LYS A 387 -33.78 33.99 -46.11
C LYS A 387 -35.13 34.68 -46.15
N ALA A 388 -35.33 35.74 -45.34
CA ALA A 388 -36.58 36.51 -45.32
C ALA A 388 -36.87 37.17 -46.67
N ILE A 389 -35.84 37.68 -47.34
CA ILE A 389 -35.95 38.27 -48.68
C ILE A 389 -36.28 37.20 -49.73
N GLN A 390 -35.63 36.04 -49.69
CA GLN A 390 -35.92 34.93 -50.60
C GLN A 390 -37.37 34.42 -50.41
N GLU A 391 -37.83 34.25 -49.17
CA GLU A 391 -39.23 33.91 -48.86
C GLU A 391 -40.21 34.99 -49.36
N ALA A 392 -39.83 36.28 -49.31
CA ALA A 392 -40.65 37.36 -49.85
C ALA A 392 -40.79 37.26 -51.38
N VAL A 393 -39.69 36.94 -52.08
CA VAL A 393 -39.68 36.75 -53.54
C VAL A 393 -40.52 35.54 -53.93
N GLU A 394 -40.40 34.42 -53.24
CA GLU A 394 -41.18 33.20 -53.50
C GLU A 394 -42.68 33.45 -53.30
N LYS A 395 -43.07 34.06 -52.17
CA LYS A 395 -44.47 34.44 -51.92
C LYS A 395 -45.01 35.38 -52.99
N PHE A 396 -44.21 36.36 -53.42
CA PHE A 396 -44.61 37.27 -54.48
C PHE A 396 -44.84 36.54 -55.81
N GLN A 397 -43.96 35.61 -56.17
CA GLN A 397 -44.10 34.82 -57.39
C GLN A 397 -45.34 33.93 -57.34
N ASP A 398 -45.61 33.28 -56.21
CA ASP A 398 -46.82 32.47 -56.01
C ASP A 398 -48.11 33.31 -56.08
N GLU A 399 -48.12 34.48 -55.44
CA GLU A 399 -49.24 35.43 -55.53
C GLU A 399 -49.41 35.93 -56.96
N MET A 400 -48.33 36.25 -57.68
CA MET A 400 -48.38 36.71 -59.06
C MET A 400 -48.89 35.62 -60.03
N ASN A 401 -48.57 34.35 -59.78
CA ASN A 401 -49.08 33.22 -60.58
C ASN A 401 -50.59 32.99 -60.40
N SER A 402 -51.16 33.36 -59.25
CA SER A 402 -52.59 33.24 -58.94
C SER A 402 -53.37 34.53 -59.17
N TYR A 403 -52.68 35.66 -59.30
CA TYR A 403 -53.29 36.97 -59.46
C TYR A 403 -53.81 37.17 -60.88
N THR A 404 -55.13 37.31 -60.99
CA THR A 404 -55.77 37.77 -62.23
C THR A 404 -55.89 39.29 -62.17
N PHE A 405 -55.47 39.98 -63.23
CA PHE A 405 -55.71 41.42 -63.38
C PHE A 405 -57.22 41.67 -63.56
N ILE A 406 -57.97 41.59 -62.47
CA ILE A 406 -59.37 42.03 -62.46
C ILE A 406 -59.30 43.55 -62.44
N SER A 407 -59.65 44.18 -63.56
CA SER A 407 -59.99 45.59 -63.59
C SER A 407 -61.23 45.81 -62.72
N ALA A 408 -61.04 45.85 -61.40
CA ALA A 408 -62.12 46.19 -60.49
C ALA A 408 -62.53 47.64 -60.78
N PRO A 409 -63.83 47.94 -60.95
CA PRO A 409 -64.27 49.32 -61.09
C PRO A 409 -63.85 50.09 -59.84
N ALA A 410 -63.57 51.38 -60.01
CA ALA A 410 -63.28 52.31 -58.92
C ALA A 410 -64.46 52.41 -57.94
N ILE A 411 -64.64 51.41 -57.07
CA ILE A 411 -65.61 51.43 -55.98
C ILE A 411 -64.89 51.97 -54.75
N LEU A 412 -64.54 53.26 -54.84
CA LEU A 412 -64.46 54.21 -53.72
C LEU A 412 -64.42 55.63 -54.34
N GLY A 413 -65.32 55.88 -55.29
CA GLY A 413 -65.68 57.23 -55.69
C GLY A 413 -66.46 57.91 -54.57
N SER A 414 -65.77 58.64 -53.70
CA SER A 414 -66.34 59.76 -52.93
C SER A 414 -65.24 60.68 -52.40
N SER A 415 -64.68 61.49 -53.29
CA SER A 415 -64.66 62.96 -53.17
C SER A 415 -63.63 63.53 -54.16
N ASN A 416 -64.11 64.34 -55.10
CA ASN A 416 -63.30 65.24 -55.92
C ASN A 416 -62.80 66.43 -55.06
N LEU A 417 -62.13 66.12 -53.96
CA LEU A 417 -61.27 67.05 -53.25
C LEU A 417 -59.86 66.49 -53.40
N PRO A 418 -58.85 67.31 -53.77
CA PRO A 418 -57.48 66.86 -53.57
C PRO A 418 -57.34 66.63 -52.06
N ALA A 419 -57.27 65.36 -51.65
CA ALA A 419 -56.75 65.04 -50.34
C ALA A 419 -55.42 65.80 -50.23
N PRO A 420 -55.20 66.57 -49.15
CA PRO A 420 -53.94 67.28 -49.02
C PRO A 420 -52.87 66.21 -49.11
N ILE A 421 -51.98 66.35 -50.11
CA ILE A 421 -50.72 65.62 -50.14
C ILE A 421 -50.18 65.79 -48.73
N PRO A 422 -50.10 64.73 -47.90
CA PRO A 422 -49.44 64.88 -46.62
C PRO A 422 -48.04 65.33 -47.00
N VAL A 423 -47.70 66.57 -46.65
CA VAL A 423 -46.35 67.07 -46.79
C VAL A 423 -45.51 66.06 -46.05
N THR A 424 -44.80 65.22 -46.79
CA THR A 424 -43.86 64.26 -46.25
C THR A 424 -42.91 65.08 -45.40
N GLN A 425 -42.99 64.93 -44.08
CA GLN A 425 -41.97 65.51 -43.22
C GLN A 425 -40.63 64.95 -43.71
N PRO A 426 -39.60 65.78 -43.92
CA PRO A 426 -38.30 65.29 -44.36
C PRO A 426 -37.81 64.28 -43.32
N GLY A 427 -37.84 62.99 -43.70
CA GLY A 427 -37.50 61.87 -42.82
C GLY A 427 -38.57 60.78 -42.67
N THR A 428 -39.82 60.97 -43.12
CA THR A 428 -40.86 59.91 -43.08
C THR A 428 -41.09 59.32 -44.47
N LEU A 429 -40.37 58.23 -44.79
CA LEU A 429 -40.62 57.41 -45.98
C LEU A 429 -41.89 56.59 -45.77
N GLN A 430 -43.03 57.05 -46.28
CA GLN A 430 -44.27 56.28 -46.30
C GLN A 430 -44.41 55.51 -47.63
N PRO A 431 -44.90 54.25 -47.62
CA PRO A 431 -45.21 53.52 -48.84
C PRO A 431 -46.20 54.28 -49.74
N PRO A 432 -46.00 54.34 -51.07
CA PRO A 432 -46.94 54.96 -51.98
C PRO A 432 -48.32 54.28 -51.95
N MET A 433 -49.40 55.05 -51.77
CA MET A 433 -50.77 54.52 -51.70
C MET A 433 -51.22 53.81 -52.98
N VAL A 434 -50.59 54.10 -54.12
CA VAL A 434 -50.83 53.45 -55.43
C VAL A 434 -50.51 51.95 -55.39
N LEU A 435 -49.66 51.49 -54.45
CA LEU A 435 -49.35 50.07 -54.29
C LEU A 435 -50.57 49.24 -53.84
N LEU A 436 -51.58 49.87 -53.24
CA LEU A 436 -52.81 49.17 -52.82
C LEU A 436 -53.64 48.65 -54.01
N ASP A 437 -53.49 49.27 -55.18
CA ASP A 437 -54.13 48.81 -56.42
C ASP A 437 -53.47 47.50 -56.94
N PHE A 438 -52.29 47.14 -56.41
CA PHE A 438 -51.52 45.95 -56.75
C PHE A 438 -51.20 45.12 -55.49
N PRO A 439 -52.16 44.33 -54.98
CA PRO A 439 -52.00 43.59 -53.73
C PRO A 439 -50.71 42.75 -53.61
N PRO A 440 -50.27 42.00 -54.66
CA PRO A 440 -49.02 41.23 -54.57
C PRO A 440 -47.79 42.11 -54.32
N LEU A 441 -47.73 43.29 -54.96
CA LEU A 441 -46.61 44.22 -54.81
C LEU A 441 -46.63 44.90 -53.43
N ALA A 442 -47.81 45.21 -52.90
CA ALA A 442 -47.97 45.70 -51.53
C ALA A 442 -47.52 44.66 -50.49
N CYS A 443 -47.89 43.38 -50.67
CA CYS A 443 -47.44 42.27 -49.83
C CYS A 443 -45.92 42.09 -49.89
N PHE A 444 -45.33 42.14 -51.09
CA PHE A 444 -43.88 42.06 -51.27
C PHE A 444 -43.12 43.17 -50.54
N LEU A 445 -43.57 44.43 -50.69
CA LEU A 445 -42.98 45.57 -49.98
C LEU A 445 -43.08 45.38 -48.46
N ASN A 446 -44.24 44.96 -47.96
CA ASN A 446 -44.43 44.71 -46.53
C ASN A 446 -43.46 43.64 -46.01
N ASN A 447 -43.24 42.55 -46.75
CA ASN A 447 -42.29 41.51 -46.36
C ASN A 447 -40.84 42.02 -46.33
N ILE A 448 -40.45 42.87 -47.30
CA ILE A 448 -39.13 43.54 -47.28
C ILE A 448 -39.00 44.45 -46.05
N LEU A 449 -40.04 45.24 -45.74
CA LEU A 449 -40.04 46.11 -44.56
C LEU A 449 -39.95 45.30 -43.26
N VAL A 450 -40.59 44.14 -43.17
CA VAL A 450 -40.45 43.21 -42.03
C VAL A 450 -39.01 42.73 -41.91
N ALA A 451 -38.38 42.31 -43.01
CA ALA A 451 -36.96 41.88 -42.99
C ALA A 451 -36.02 43.01 -42.51
N PHE A 452 -36.25 44.26 -42.94
CA PHE A 452 -35.49 45.41 -42.44
C PHE A 452 -35.79 45.73 -40.98
N ASN A 453 -37.03 45.58 -40.52
CA ASN A 453 -37.39 45.79 -39.12
C ASN A 453 -36.69 44.80 -38.19
N ASP A 454 -36.59 43.53 -38.59
CA ASP A 454 -35.87 42.50 -37.84
C ASP A 454 -34.35 42.74 -37.84
N LEU A 455 -33.79 43.21 -38.96
CA LEU A 455 -32.36 43.54 -39.05
C LEU A 455 -31.98 44.80 -38.27
N ARG A 456 -32.91 45.75 -38.10
CA ARG A 456 -32.66 47.11 -37.57
C ARG A 456 -31.88 47.13 -36.26
N LEU A 457 -32.21 46.22 -35.34
CA LEU A 457 -31.62 46.19 -33.99
C LEU A 457 -30.22 45.53 -33.96
N CYS A 458 -29.84 44.83 -35.03
CA CYS A 458 -28.57 44.12 -35.17
C CYS A 458 -28.02 44.27 -36.61
N CYS A 459 -27.82 45.50 -37.07
CA CYS A 459 -27.28 45.80 -38.40
C CYS A 459 -25.87 46.42 -38.32
N PRO A 460 -24.80 45.61 -38.29
CA PRO A 460 -23.45 46.10 -38.45
C PRO A 460 -23.26 46.79 -39.80
N VAL A 461 -22.58 47.93 -39.84
CA VAL A 461 -22.28 48.67 -41.09
C VAL A 461 -21.57 47.79 -42.12
N ALA A 462 -20.80 46.80 -41.67
CA ALA A 462 -20.14 45.82 -42.52
C ALA A 462 -21.11 44.99 -43.39
N LEU A 463 -22.38 44.83 -43.00
CA LEU A 463 -23.38 44.08 -43.75
C LEU A 463 -24.06 44.91 -44.85
N ALA A 464 -23.86 46.23 -44.90
CA ALA A 464 -24.48 47.11 -45.89
C ALA A 464 -24.34 46.60 -47.35
N PRO A 465 -23.14 46.23 -47.86
CA PRO A 465 -23.01 45.74 -49.23
C PRO A 465 -23.77 44.43 -49.46
N ASP A 466 -23.73 43.49 -48.52
CA ASP A 466 -24.40 42.19 -48.64
C ASP A 466 -25.93 42.33 -48.61
N VAL A 467 -26.44 43.23 -47.76
CA VAL A 467 -27.86 43.59 -47.65
C VAL A 467 -28.34 44.28 -48.93
N THR A 468 -27.56 45.22 -49.47
CA THR A 468 -27.87 45.88 -50.74
C THR A 468 -27.90 44.89 -51.89
N GLY A 469 -26.90 44.02 -52.02
CA GLY A 469 -26.86 42.99 -53.06
C GLY A 469 -28.05 42.04 -52.97
N ALA A 470 -28.42 41.58 -51.77
CA ALA A 470 -29.59 40.72 -51.57
C ALA A 470 -30.90 41.42 -51.98
N LEU A 471 -31.03 42.72 -51.75
CA LEU A 471 -32.21 43.49 -52.17
C LEU A 471 -32.24 43.71 -53.68
N GLU A 472 -31.10 44.05 -54.30
CA GLU A 472 -30.98 44.20 -55.75
C GLU A 472 -31.36 42.90 -56.48
N ASP A 473 -30.85 41.76 -56.01
CA ASP A 473 -31.18 40.44 -56.54
C ASP A 473 -32.67 40.12 -56.38
N ALA A 474 -33.27 40.47 -55.24
CA ALA A 474 -34.69 40.24 -54.98
C ALA A 474 -35.59 41.07 -55.90
N LEU A 475 -35.26 42.35 -56.09
CA LEU A 475 -35.97 43.22 -57.02
C LEU A 475 -35.80 42.69 -58.46
N ALA A 476 -34.59 42.32 -58.88
CA ALA A 476 -34.35 41.73 -60.19
C ALA A 476 -35.19 40.47 -60.42
N LYS A 477 -35.26 39.56 -59.44
CA LYS A 477 -36.07 38.33 -59.52
C LYS A 477 -37.59 38.60 -59.51
N ALA A 478 -38.05 39.62 -58.79
CA ALA A 478 -39.47 40.00 -58.76
C ALA A 478 -39.92 40.67 -60.07
N PHE A 479 -39.05 41.47 -60.71
CA PHE A 479 -39.38 42.22 -61.93
C PHE A 479 -39.00 41.51 -63.25
N HIS A 480 -38.20 40.44 -63.21
CA HIS A 480 -37.89 39.64 -64.39
C HIS A 480 -39.14 39.01 -65.07
N PRO A 481 -40.12 38.44 -64.33
CA PRO A 481 -41.36 37.92 -64.93
C PRO A 481 -42.25 39.01 -65.53
N LEU A 482 -42.19 40.24 -64.98
CA LEU A 482 -42.96 41.40 -65.46
C LEU A 482 -42.39 42.00 -66.76
N SER A 483 -41.11 41.73 -67.06
CA SER A 483 -40.40 42.25 -68.24
C SER A 483 -40.27 41.22 -69.37
N SER A 484 -40.47 39.93 -69.10
CA SER A 484 -40.72 38.93 -70.14
C SER A 484 -42.20 38.98 -70.55
N PRO A 485 -42.57 39.47 -71.74
CA PRO A 485 -43.95 39.39 -72.19
C PRO A 485 -44.32 37.91 -72.31
N SER A 486 -45.23 37.44 -71.47
CA SER A 486 -46.02 36.25 -71.73
C SER A 486 -46.82 36.52 -73.00
N THR A 487 -46.29 36.10 -74.15
CA THR A 487 -46.94 36.12 -75.46
C THR A 487 -48.08 35.10 -75.57
N GLU A 488 -48.90 34.93 -74.53
CA GLU A 488 -50.06 34.03 -74.54
C GLU A 488 -51.26 34.59 -73.76
N THR A 489 -51.64 35.84 -74.03
CA THR A 489 -53.00 36.34 -73.70
C THR A 489 -53.48 37.37 -74.73
N LEU A 490 -53.45 36.99 -76.01
CA LEU A 490 -54.23 37.63 -77.08
C LEU A 490 -54.95 36.53 -77.86
N GLY A 491 -56.12 36.15 -77.35
CA GLY A 491 -56.91 35.06 -77.89
C GLY A 491 -58.28 34.89 -77.23
N MET A 492 -58.99 36.00 -77.00
CA MET A 492 -60.45 36.17 -77.18
C MET A 492 -60.83 37.64 -76.98
#